data_AF-A0A1J3HJI2-F1
#
_entry.id   AF-A0A1J3HJI2-F1
#
_cell.length_a   1.000
_cell.length_b   1.000
_cell.length_c   1.000
_cell.angle_alpha   90.00
_cell.angle_beta   90.00
_cell.angle_gamma   90.00
#
_symmetry.space_group_name_H-M   'P 1'
#
loop_
_entity.id
_entity.type
_entity.pdbx_description
1 polymer ?
#
loop_
_entity_poly.entity_id
_entity_poly.type
_entity_poly.pdbx_seq_one_letter_code
_entity_poly.pdbx_strand_id
1 'polypeptide(L)'
;MQDFKTGYLTLSSAKSMFVTQLLGTAMGCVIAPLTFWMFWTAFDVGDPDGLYKAPYAVIYREMAILGIQGFAKLPKHCLTLCCGFFVAALIVNLVRDVTPSKISKLIPLPMAMAAPFYIGAYFAVDMFVGSVILFVWERMNKKDADDYSSAVASGLICGDGIW
;
A
#
# COMPACT_ATOMS: atom_id res chain seq x y z
N MET A 1 -15.83 4.03 1.10
CA MET A 1 -16.42 5.02 0.17
C MET A 1 -15.74 5.03 -1.20
N GLN A 2 -14.41 4.85 -1.26
CA GLN A 2 -13.70 4.73 -2.54
C GLN A 2 -14.20 3.55 -3.38
N ASP A 3 -14.55 2.43 -2.75
CA ASP A 3 -14.98 1.23 -3.48
C ASP A 3 -16.24 1.47 -4.29
N PHE A 4 -17.27 2.11 -3.73
CA PHE A 4 -18.48 2.47 -4.48
C PHE A 4 -18.21 3.42 -5.66
N LYS A 5 -17.23 4.33 -5.51
CA LYS A 5 -16.79 5.20 -6.61
C LYS A 5 -16.12 4.38 -7.71
N THR A 6 -15.26 3.42 -7.35
CA THR A 6 -14.66 2.48 -8.30
C THR A 6 -15.73 1.64 -8.99
N GLY A 7 -16.68 1.09 -8.24
CA GLY A 7 -17.80 0.31 -8.78
C GLY A 7 -18.67 1.11 -9.76
N TYR A 8 -18.88 2.40 -9.51
CA TYR A 8 -19.55 3.29 -10.46
C TYR A 8 -18.74 3.49 -11.74
N LEU A 9 -17.42 3.69 -11.63
CA LEU A 9 -16.53 3.86 -12.79
C LEU A 9 -16.39 2.58 -13.62
N THR A 10 -16.46 1.40 -13.00
CA THR A 10 -16.43 0.09 -13.66
C THR A 10 -17.81 -0.41 -14.07
N LEU A 11 -18.85 0.45 -14.02
CA LEU A 11 -20.24 0.11 -14.35
C LEU A 11 -20.76 -1.15 -13.61
N SER A 12 -20.20 -1.42 -12.43
CA SER A 12 -20.52 -2.56 -11.60
C SER A 12 -21.75 -2.27 -10.73
N SER A 13 -22.56 -3.30 -10.47
CA SER A 13 -23.78 -3.15 -9.66
C SER A 13 -23.44 -2.79 -8.21
N ALA A 14 -23.85 -1.60 -7.77
CA ALA A 14 -23.65 -1.13 -6.39
C ALA A 14 -24.27 -2.08 -5.35
N LYS A 15 -25.38 -2.76 -5.70
CA LYS A 15 -26.01 -3.77 -4.83
C LYS A 15 -25.12 -5.00 -4.65
N SER A 16 -24.59 -5.54 -5.75
CA SER A 16 -23.68 -6.69 -5.69
C SER A 16 -22.43 -6.33 -4.90
N MET A 17 -21.89 -5.13 -5.12
CA MET A 17 -20.70 -4.65 -4.43
C MET A 17 -20.90 -4.54 -2.91
N PHE A 18 -22.04 -3.99 -2.47
CA PHE A 18 -22.39 -3.93 -1.04
C PHE A 18 -22.54 -5.32 -0.43
N VAL A 19 -23.23 -6.24 -1.11
CA VAL A 19 -23.43 -7.63 -0.63
C VAL A 19 -22.09 -8.36 -0.51
N THR A 20 -21.21 -8.25 -1.51
CA THR A 20 -19.87 -8.86 -1.46
C THR A 20 -19.02 -8.28 -0.35
N GLN A 21 -19.07 -6.96 -0.12
CA GLN A 21 -18.33 -6.32 0.97
C GLN A 21 -18.84 -6.78 2.35
N LEU A 22 -20.16 -6.93 2.51
CA LEU A 22 -20.76 -7.47 3.74
C LEU A 22 -20.29 -8.91 3.99
N LEU A 23 -20.38 -9.77 2.97
CA LEU A 23 -19.95 -11.17 3.07
C LEU A 23 -18.45 -11.29 3.36
N GLY A 24 -17.62 -10.53 2.63
CA GLY A 24 -16.17 -10.50 2.85
C GLY A 24 -15.80 -10.02 4.25
N THR A 25 -16.49 -8.98 4.75
CA THR A 25 -16.30 -8.49 6.13
C THR A 25 -16.71 -9.55 7.15
N ALA A 26 -17.88 -10.17 6.98
CA ALA A 26 -18.37 -11.21 7.89
C ALA A 26 -17.42 -12.42 7.95
N MET A 27 -16.91 -12.86 6.78
CA MET A 27 -15.88 -13.90 6.72
C MET A 27 -14.59 -13.45 7.41
N GLY A 28 -14.14 -12.22 7.17
CA GLY A 28 -12.97 -11.64 7.81
C GLY A 28 -13.09 -11.59 9.33
N CYS A 29 -14.27 -11.25 9.86
CA CYS A 29 -14.54 -11.25 11.31
C CYS A 29 -14.40 -12.62 11.97
N VAL A 30 -14.48 -13.72 11.22
CA VAL A 30 -14.31 -15.08 11.73
C VAL A 30 -12.90 -15.60 11.44
N ILE A 31 -12.47 -15.52 10.18
CA ILE A 31 -11.20 -16.10 9.73
C ILE A 31 -10.02 -15.36 10.36
N ALA A 32 -10.00 -14.02 10.35
CA ALA A 32 -8.86 -13.26 10.85
C ALA A 32 -8.54 -13.51 12.35
N PRO A 33 -9.51 -13.46 13.30
CA PRO A 33 -9.19 -13.74 14.69
C PRO A 33 -8.84 -15.21 14.94
N LEU A 34 -9.42 -16.16 14.19
CA LEU A 34 -9.06 -17.58 14.32
C LEU A 34 -7.62 -17.84 13.83
N THR A 35 -7.24 -17.26 12.69
CA THR A 35 -5.87 -17.33 12.19
C THR A 35 -4.91 -16.66 13.17
N PHE A 36 -5.23 -15.47 13.67
CA PHE A 36 -4.41 -14.80 14.67
C PHE A 36 -4.25 -15.66 15.94
N TRP A 37 -5.35 -16.23 16.45
CA TRP A 37 -5.33 -17.10 17.63
C TRP A 37 -4.43 -18.32 17.41
N MET A 38 -4.51 -18.95 16.23
CA MET A 38 -3.64 -20.07 15.87
C MET A 38 -2.16 -19.66 15.95
N PHE A 39 -1.77 -18.56 15.31
CA PHE A 39 -0.39 -18.06 15.35
C PHE A 39 0.05 -17.65 16.75
N TRP A 40 -0.81 -16.99 17.51
CA TRP A 40 -0.55 -16.56 18.89
C TRP A 40 -0.30 -17.74 19.84
N THR A 41 -0.99 -18.87 19.63
CA THR A 41 -0.78 -20.08 20.44
C THR A 41 0.42 -20.91 19.99
N ALA A 42 0.77 -20.88 18.70
CA ALA A 42 1.82 -21.71 18.13
C ALA A 42 3.21 -21.06 18.18
N PHE A 43 3.29 -19.73 18.19
CA PHE A 43 4.53 -18.97 18.10
C PHE A 43 4.56 -17.80 19.08
N ASP A 44 5.77 -17.37 19.46
CA ASP A 44 5.98 -16.15 20.25
C ASP A 44 5.84 -14.90 19.37
N VAL A 45 4.59 -14.52 19.12
CA VAL A 45 4.25 -13.33 18.34
C VAL A 45 4.57 -12.07 19.14
N GLY A 46 5.41 -11.20 18.58
CA GLY A 46 5.78 -9.91 19.17
C GLY A 46 7.16 -9.86 19.83
N ASP A 47 7.91 -10.97 19.85
CA ASP A 47 9.33 -10.95 20.24
C ASP A 47 10.13 -10.06 19.26
N PRO A 48 10.85 -9.02 19.73
CA PRO A 48 11.70 -8.17 18.89
C PRO A 48 12.79 -8.93 18.13
N ASP A 49 13.25 -10.07 18.64
CA ASP A 49 14.30 -10.90 18.04
C ASP A 49 13.75 -12.17 17.37
N GLY A 50 12.46 -12.46 17.55
CA GLY A 50 11.77 -13.60 16.96
C GLY A 50 11.44 -13.45 15.47
N LEU A 51 10.95 -14.53 14.86
CA LEU A 51 10.53 -14.55 13.46
C LEU A 51 9.26 -13.73 13.23
N TYR A 52 8.31 -13.79 14.18
CA TYR A 52 7.00 -13.14 14.12
C TYR A 52 6.99 -11.81 14.89
N LYS A 53 7.79 -10.85 14.43
CA LYS A 53 7.86 -9.51 15.03
C LYS A 53 6.53 -8.77 14.82
N ALA A 54 6.22 -7.82 15.71
CA ALA A 54 5.08 -6.93 15.58
C ALA A 54 5.52 -5.51 15.16
N PRO A 55 6.00 -5.30 13.91
CA PRO A 55 6.59 -4.03 13.48
C PRO A 55 5.60 -2.87 13.56
N TYR A 56 4.33 -3.11 13.20
CA TYR A 56 3.29 -2.09 13.28
C TYR A 56 2.96 -1.67 14.71
N ALA A 57 3.12 -2.55 15.71
CA ALA A 57 2.85 -2.19 17.11
C ALA A 57 3.81 -1.08 17.59
N VAL A 58 5.08 -1.12 17.16
CA VAL A 58 6.06 -0.07 17.45
C VAL A 58 5.63 1.25 16.80
N ILE A 59 5.22 1.22 15.52
CA ILE A 59 4.76 2.41 14.80
C ILE A 59 3.56 3.06 15.53
N TYR A 60 2.54 2.27 15.88
CA TYR A 60 1.36 2.79 16.58
C TYR A 60 1.69 3.32 17.97
N ARG A 61 2.62 2.68 18.69
CA ARG A 61 3.11 3.19 19.97
C ARG A 61 3.76 4.56 19.83
N GLU A 62 4.63 4.74 18.83
CA GLU A 62 5.27 6.04 18.58
C GLU A 62 4.24 7.11 18.18
N MET A 63 3.22 6.75 17.38
CA MET A 63 2.10 7.64 17.06
C MET A 63 1.32 8.07 18.32
N ALA A 64 1.06 7.13 19.25
CA ALA A 64 0.38 7.43 20.51
C ALA A 64 1.22 8.34 21.41
N ILE A 65 2.54 8.10 21.50
CA ILE A 65 3.47 8.95 22.24
C ILE A 65 3.48 10.37 21.66
N LEU A 66 3.53 10.52 20.34
CA LEU A 66 3.43 11.83 19.68
C LEU A 66 2.09 12.52 19.94
N GLY A 67 0.98 11.76 19.97
CA GLY A 67 -0.34 12.29 20.29
C GLY A 67 -0.46 12.86 21.70
N ILE A 68 0.22 12.24 22.68
CA ILE A 68 0.15 12.65 24.10
C ILE A 68 1.22 13.71 24.43
N GLN A 69 2.46 13.49 24.00
CA GLN A 69 3.62 14.33 24.36
C GLN A 69 3.84 15.47 23.36
N GLY A 70 3.08 15.50 22.26
CA GLY A 70 3.12 16.53 21.24
C GLY A 70 4.38 16.51 20.38
N PHE A 71 4.49 17.52 19.51
CA PHE A 71 5.62 17.69 18.58
C PHE A 71 6.99 17.87 19.26
N ALA A 72 7.03 18.08 20.59
CA ALA A 72 8.25 18.21 21.37
C ALA A 72 9.09 16.93 21.45
N LYS A 73 8.48 15.76 21.19
CA LYS A 73 9.16 14.47 21.16
C LYS A 73 9.62 14.01 19.78
N LEU A 74 9.36 14.82 18.75
CA LEU A 74 9.85 14.51 17.41
C LEU A 74 11.38 14.55 17.38
N PRO A 75 12.02 13.67 16.59
CA PRO A 75 13.46 13.74 16.34
C PRO A 75 13.90 15.13 15.89
N LYS A 76 15.10 15.55 16.28
CA LYS A 76 15.67 16.84 15.86
C LYS A 76 15.63 16.93 14.32
N HIS A 77 15.20 18.07 13.80
CA HIS A 77 15.01 18.35 12.37
C HIS A 77 13.90 17.55 11.66
N CYS A 78 13.10 16.73 12.35
CA CYS A 78 12.02 15.97 11.70
C CYS A 78 11.01 16.89 10.97
N LEU A 79 10.52 17.95 11.63
CA LEU A 79 9.64 18.93 10.99
C LEU A 79 10.29 19.65 9.80
N THR A 80 11.57 20.00 9.92
CA THR A 80 12.31 20.65 8.83
C THR A 80 12.44 19.73 7.62
N LEU A 81 12.76 18.45 7.83
CA LEU A 81 12.81 17.44 6.78
C LEU A 81 11.42 17.19 6.17
N CYS A 82 10.38 17.05 7.00
CA CYS A 82 9.00 16.90 6.53
C CYS A 82 8.57 18.07 5.65
N CYS A 83 8.79 19.31 6.08
CA CYS A 83 8.51 20.49 5.27
C CYS A 83 9.36 20.52 3.98
N GLY A 84 10.65 20.17 4.07
CA GLY A 84 11.53 20.09 2.91
C GLY A 84 11.06 19.08 1.86
N PHE A 85 10.73 17.85 2.29
CA PHE A 85 10.20 16.81 1.42
C PHE A 85 8.80 17.13 0.90
N PHE A 86 7.96 17.81 1.69
CA PHE A 86 6.64 18.27 1.25
C PHE A 86 6.78 19.28 0.11
N VAL A 87 7.64 20.29 0.26
CA VAL A 87 7.89 21.28 -0.80
C VAL A 87 8.53 20.62 -2.01
N ALA A 88 9.50 19.71 -1.82
CA ALA A 88 10.09 18.96 -2.92
C ALA A 88 9.06 18.11 -3.67
N ALA A 89 8.18 17.41 -2.95
CA ALA A 89 7.11 16.62 -3.56
C ALA A 89 6.11 17.49 -4.33
N LEU A 90 5.77 18.67 -3.80
CA LEU A 90 4.91 19.64 -4.48
C LEU A 90 5.56 20.12 -5.78
N ILE A 91 6.84 20.49 -5.75
CA ILE A 91 7.60 20.90 -6.94
C ILE A 91 7.65 19.76 -7.97
N VAL A 92 7.96 18.54 -7.55
CA VAL A 92 8.04 17.38 -8.46
C VAL A 92 6.69 17.11 -9.14
N ASN A 93 5.58 17.14 -8.40
CA ASN A 93 4.25 16.97 -8.98
C ASN A 93 3.90 18.13 -9.93
N LEU A 94 4.21 19.37 -9.56
CA LEU A 94 3.93 20.53 -10.41
C LEU A 94 4.75 20.52 -11.70
N VAL A 95 6.02 20.13 -11.63
CA VAL A 95 6.87 19.92 -12.82
C VAL A 95 6.27 18.80 -13.67
N ARG A 96 5.79 17.71 -13.07
CA ARG A 96 5.14 16.60 -13.78
C ARG A 96 3.89 17.03 -14.54
N ASP A 97 3.08 17.93 -13.97
CA ASP A 97 1.83 18.39 -14.55
C ASP A 97 2.03 19.43 -15.67
N VAL A 98 3.05 20.28 -15.56
CA VAL A 98 3.36 21.32 -16.58
C VAL A 98 4.14 20.73 -17.77
N THR A 99 4.87 19.64 -17.56
CA THR A 99 5.73 19.04 -18.57
C THR A 99 4.93 18.18 -19.57
N PRO A 100 5.28 18.20 -20.88
CA PRO A 100 4.62 17.36 -21.88
C PRO A 100 4.67 15.86 -21.52
N SER A 101 3.61 15.15 -21.90
CA SER A 101 3.31 13.75 -21.51
C SER A 101 4.42 12.73 -21.83
N LYS A 102 5.33 13.03 -22.77
CA LYS A 102 6.49 12.18 -23.06
C LYS A 102 7.56 12.24 -21.96
N ILE A 103 7.79 13.40 -21.36
CA ILE A 103 8.79 13.58 -20.29
C ILE A 103 8.14 13.39 -18.91
N SER A 104 6.87 13.73 -18.75
CA SER A 104 6.09 13.52 -17.51
C SER A 104 6.07 12.06 -17.04
N LYS A 105 6.14 11.10 -17.98
CA LYS A 105 6.24 9.65 -17.68
C LYS A 105 7.55 9.24 -17.02
N LEU A 106 8.62 10.03 -17.19
CA LEU A 106 9.93 9.76 -16.60
C LEU A 106 10.10 10.38 -15.20
N ILE A 107 9.20 11.30 -14.83
CA ILE A 107 9.25 11.98 -13.54
C ILE A 107 8.71 11.03 -12.46
N PRO A 108 9.48 10.74 -11.40
CA PRO A 108 9.05 9.84 -10.36
C PRO A 108 7.86 10.42 -9.58
N LEU A 109 6.98 9.53 -9.13
CA LEU A 109 5.83 9.87 -8.30
C LEU A 109 6.26 9.84 -6.82
N PRO A 110 6.28 10.98 -6.11
CA PRO A 110 6.71 11.01 -4.71
C PRO A 110 5.91 10.06 -3.80
N MET A 111 4.60 9.92 -4.08
CA MET A 111 3.74 8.98 -3.36
C MET A 111 4.15 7.52 -3.56
N ALA A 112 4.50 7.12 -4.79
CA ALA A 112 4.95 5.76 -5.07
C ALA A 112 6.32 5.48 -4.45
N MET A 113 7.21 6.48 -4.45
CA MET A 113 8.52 6.38 -3.81
C MET A 113 8.41 6.25 -2.29
N ALA A 114 7.42 6.88 -1.65
CA ALA A 114 7.25 6.85 -0.20
C ALA A 114 6.80 5.48 0.34
N ALA A 115 6.06 4.69 -0.44
CA ALA A 115 5.48 3.43 0.04
C ALA A 115 6.54 2.40 0.50
N PRO A 116 7.63 2.13 -0.24
CA PRO A 116 8.71 1.27 0.24
C PRO A 116 9.44 1.77 1.48
N PHE A 117 9.52 3.09 1.71
CA PHE A 117 10.12 3.61 2.94
C PHE A 117 9.25 3.34 4.18
N TYR A 118 7.94 3.20 3.99
CA TYR A 118 7.00 2.91 5.07
C TYR A 118 6.87 1.40 5.34
N ILE A 119 6.76 0.60 4.29
CA ILE A 119 6.48 -0.85 4.39
C ILE A 119 7.77 -1.66 4.49
N GLY A 120 8.80 -1.28 3.72
CA GLY A 120 10.08 -1.96 3.63
C GLY A 120 10.58 -2.11 2.20
N ALA A 121 11.87 -2.43 2.05
CA ALA A 121 12.51 -2.56 0.73
C ALA A 121 11.95 -3.72 -0.10
N TYR A 122 11.43 -4.77 0.54
CA TYR A 122 10.80 -5.91 -0.14
C TYR A 122 9.63 -5.44 -1.03
N PHE A 123 8.83 -4.49 -0.55
CA PHE A 123 7.72 -3.91 -1.30
C PHE A 123 8.17 -3.24 -2.60
N ALA A 124 9.37 -2.62 -2.63
CA ALA A 124 9.92 -2.07 -3.86
C ALA A 124 10.30 -3.17 -4.87
N VAL A 125 10.82 -4.30 -4.39
CA VAL A 125 11.16 -5.46 -5.23
C VAL A 125 9.89 -6.05 -5.83
N ASP A 126 8.84 -6.21 -5.02
CA ASP A 126 7.55 -6.74 -5.47
C ASP A 126 6.91 -5.86 -6.54
N MET A 127 6.91 -4.53 -6.33
CA MET A 127 6.44 -3.57 -7.33
C MET A 127 7.26 -3.62 -8.62
N PHE A 128 8.58 -3.82 -8.53
CA PHE A 128 9.44 -3.95 -9.71
C PHE A 128 9.12 -5.22 -10.49
N VAL A 129 9.05 -6.37 -9.82
CA VAL A 129 8.69 -7.66 -10.44
C VAL A 129 7.31 -7.58 -11.07
N GLY A 130 6.31 -7.04 -10.36
CA GLY A 130 4.97 -6.83 -10.88
C GLY A 130 4.95 -5.93 -12.12
N SER A 131 5.77 -4.87 -12.15
CA SER A 131 5.90 -3.97 -13.30
C SER A 131 6.53 -4.67 -14.51
N VAL A 132 7.52 -5.55 -14.29
CA VAL A 132 8.14 -6.35 -15.37
C VAL A 132 7.14 -7.34 -15.95
N ILE A 133 6.37 -8.03 -15.10
CA ILE A 133 5.31 -8.96 -15.54
C ILE A 133 4.28 -8.21 -16.39
N LEU A 134 3.82 -7.05 -15.91
CA LEU A 134 2.87 -6.21 -16.63
C LEU A 134 3.45 -5.74 -17.98
N PHE A 135 4.71 -5.31 -18.01
CA PHE A 135 5.36 -4.85 -19.25
C PHE A 135 5.45 -5.96 -20.31
N VAL A 136 5.78 -7.19 -19.91
CA VAL A 136 5.79 -8.34 -20.83
C VAL A 136 4.38 -8.67 -21.30
N TRP A 137 3.39 -8.65 -20.39
CA TRP A 137 2.00 -8.94 -20.73
C TRP A 137 1.40 -7.90 -21.69
N GLU A 138 1.63 -6.61 -21.47
CA GLU A 138 1.22 -5.53 -22.37
C GLU A 138 1.80 -5.68 -23.80
N ARG A 139 3.02 -6.22 -23.91
CA ARG A 139 3.67 -6.50 -25.20
C ARG A 139 3.05 -7.69 -25.93
N MET A 140 2.53 -8.68 -25.20
CA MET A 140 1.91 -9.87 -25.77
C MET A 140 0.43 -9.64 -26.11
N ASN A 141 -0.35 -9.13 -25.15
CA ASN A 141 -1.75 -8.83 -25.33
C ASN A 141 -2.18 -7.63 -24.48
N LYS A 142 -2.23 -6.46 -25.13
CA LYS A 142 -2.54 -5.19 -24.47
C LYS A 142 -3.96 -5.13 -23.90
N LYS A 143 -4.93 -5.76 -24.56
CA LYS A 143 -6.32 -5.72 -24.14
C LYS A 143 -6.54 -6.49 -22.83
N ASP A 144 -6.02 -7.71 -22.77
CA ASP A 144 -6.13 -8.53 -21.56
C ASP A 144 -5.34 -7.93 -20.40
N ALA A 145 -4.17 -7.32 -20.67
CA ALA A 145 -3.40 -6.64 -19.65
C ALA A 145 -4.17 -5.45 -19.05
N ASP A 146 -4.80 -4.60 -19.86
CA ASP A 146 -5.60 -3.47 -19.36
C ASP A 146 -6.81 -3.94 -18.54
N ASP A 147 -7.46 -5.03 -18.95
CA ASP A 147 -8.68 -5.54 -18.29
C ASP A 147 -8.38 -6.30 -16.97
N TYR A 148 -7.28 -7.08 -16.90
CA TYR A 148 -7.02 -8.00 -15.79
C TYR A 148 -5.83 -7.65 -14.89
N SER A 149 -4.96 -6.71 -15.30
CA SER A 149 -3.75 -6.36 -14.53
C SER A 149 -4.05 -5.96 -13.09
N SER A 150 -5.10 -5.16 -12.87
CA SER A 150 -5.49 -4.72 -11.53
C SER A 150 -5.91 -5.88 -10.62
N ALA A 151 -6.66 -6.85 -11.16
CA ALA A 151 -7.08 -8.04 -10.44
C ALA A 151 -5.87 -8.93 -10.08
N VAL A 152 -4.99 -9.20 -11.05
CA VAL A 152 -3.79 -10.01 -10.83
C VAL A 152 -2.82 -9.35 -9.84
N ALA A 153 -2.57 -8.05 -9.99
CA ALA A 153 -1.71 -7.30 -9.08
C ALA A 153 -2.28 -7.32 -7.65
N SER A 154 -3.59 -7.15 -7.48
CA SER A 154 -4.24 -7.22 -6.17
C SER A 154 -4.11 -8.61 -5.53
N GLY A 155 -4.22 -9.69 -6.33
CA GLY A 155 -4.03 -11.06 -5.86
C GLY A 155 -2.59 -11.34 -5.43
N LEU A 156 -1.61 -10.87 -6.21
CA LEU A 156 -0.19 -11.05 -5.89
C LEU A 156 0.23 -10.25 -4.65
N ILE A 157 -0.29 -9.04 -4.46
CA ILE A 157 0.02 -8.22 -3.28
C ILE A 157 -0.71 -8.72 -2.03
N CYS A 158 -2.02 -8.99 -2.12
CA CYS A 158 -2.80 -9.40 -0.95
C CYS A 158 -2.56 -10.86 -0.54
N GLY A 159 -2.11 -11.70 -1.48
CA GLY A 159 -1.81 -13.11 -1.22
C GLY A 159 -0.36 -13.38 -0.85
N ASP A 160 0.48 -12.35 -0.69
CA ASP A 160 1.94 -12.47 -0.60
C ASP A 160 2.51 -13.37 -1.72
N GLY A 161 1.92 -13.35 -2.92
CA GLY A 161 2.22 -14.32 -3.98
C GLY A 161 3.64 -14.21 -4.57
N ILE A 162 4.41 -13.20 -4.17
CA ILE A 162 5.80 -12.97 -4.59
C ILE A 162 6.79 -13.46 -3.50
N TRP A 163 6.35 -13.68 -2.26
CA TRP A 163 7.18 -14.01 -1.09
C TRP A 163 6.76 -15.30 -0.34
#